data_AF-A0A2V9N656-F1
#
_entry.id   AF-A0A2V9N656-F1
#
_cell.length_a   1.000
_cell.length_b   1.000
_cell.length_c   1.000
_cell.angle_alpha   90.00
_cell.angle_beta   90.00
_cell.angle_gamma   90.00
#
_symmetry.space_group_name_H-M   'P 1'
#
loop_
_entity.id
_entity.type
_entity.pdbx_description
1 polymer ?
#
loop_
_entity_poly.entity_id
_entity_poly.type
_entity_poly.pdbx_seq_one_letter_code
_entity_poly.pdbx_strand_id
1 'polypeptide(L)'
;MLALINPAALPALRIAATFFFLIYLLFGAYIFRNRHRFFDRDPRVDNDIPAVRKVRVEVVLIPWLGITTLILILLISFWLA
;
A
#
# COMPACT_ATOMS: atom_id res chain seq x y z
N MET A 1 20.91 11.94 -8.91
CA MET A 1 19.76 12.86 -8.86
C MET A 1 19.50 13.45 -7.46
N LEU A 2 19.72 12.71 -6.37
CA LEU A 2 19.64 13.28 -5.00
C LEU A 2 20.58 14.49 -4.78
N ALA A 3 21.75 14.51 -5.41
CA ALA A 3 22.72 15.61 -5.36
C ALA A 3 22.22 16.96 -5.94
N LEU A 4 21.06 16.98 -6.61
CA LEU A 4 20.41 18.21 -7.11
C LEU A 4 19.36 18.76 -6.14
N ILE A 5 19.00 18.03 -5.09
CA ILE A 5 18.04 18.48 -4.09
C ILE A 5 18.75 19.45 -3.16
N ASN A 6 18.15 20.61 -2.90
CA ASN A 6 18.63 21.55 -1.90
C ASN A 6 18.81 20.81 -0.56
N PRO A 7 20.03 20.72 0.01
CA PRO A 7 20.28 19.99 1.25
C PRO A 7 19.37 20.43 2.41
N ALA A 8 18.98 21.71 2.44
CA ALA A 8 18.07 22.25 3.44
C ALA A 8 16.64 21.68 3.35
N ALA A 9 16.22 21.21 2.17
CA ALA A 9 14.88 20.63 1.95
C ALA A 9 14.83 19.12 2.23
N LEU A 10 15.99 18.45 2.33
CA LEU A 10 16.06 17.00 2.48
C LEU A 10 15.33 16.48 3.74
N PRO A 11 15.44 17.10 4.93
CA PRO A 11 14.71 16.65 6.11
C PRO A 11 13.20 16.73 5.94
N ALA A 12 12.70 17.83 5.36
CA ALA A 12 11.27 18.02 5.10
C ALA A 12 10.73 16.97 4.12
N LEU A 13 11.49 16.66 3.07
CA LEU A 13 11.10 15.65 2.09
C LEU A 13 11.05 14.24 2.70
N ARG A 14 12.00 13.90 3.57
CA ARG A 14 12.02 12.63 4.31
C ARG A 14 10.81 12.47 5.22
N ILE A 15 10.47 13.51 5.98
CA ILE A 15 9.29 13.52 6.84
C ILE A 15 8.02 13.39 6.02
N ALA A 16 7.89 14.15 4.94
CA ALA A 16 6.74 14.07 4.04
C ALA A 16 6.59 12.65 3.45
N ALA A 17 7.69 12.05 2.96
CA ALA A 17 7.67 10.69 2.43
C ALA A 17 7.20 9.66 3.48
N THR A 18 7.71 9.75 4.71
CA THR A 18 7.24 8.91 5.83
C THR A 18 5.75 9.12 6.10
N PHE A 19 5.27 10.36 6.09
CA PHE A 19 3.87 10.67 6.34
C PHE A 19 2.94 10.08 5.26
N PHE A 20 3.30 10.21 3.98
CA PHE A 20 2.56 9.59 2.89
C PHE A 20 2.55 8.06 2.99
N PHE A 21 3.67 7.45 3.39
CA PHE A 21 3.72 6.01 3.62
C PHE A 21 2.78 5.57 4.76
N LEU A 22 2.69 6.34 5.85
CA LEU A 22 1.75 6.05 6.93
C LEU A 22 0.29 6.15 6.48
N ILE A 23 -0.07 7.17 5.69
CA ILE A 23 -1.43 7.29 5.12
C ILE A 23 -1.74 6.08 4.23
N TYR A 24 -0.78 5.64 3.40
CA TYR A 24 -0.93 4.46 2.56
C TYR A 24 -1.16 3.18 3.39
N LEU A 25 -0.43 3.01 4.50
CA LEU A 25 -0.64 1.89 5.42
C LEU A 25 -2.02 1.96 6.11
N LEU A 26 -2.46 3.15 6.53
CA LEU A 26 -3.79 3.36 7.11
C LEU A 26 -4.89 3.01 6.11
N PHE A 27 -4.73 3.33 4.84
CA PHE A 27 -5.67 2.95 3.80
C PHE A 27 -5.74 1.42 3.62
N GLY A 28 -4.58 0.76 3.61
CA GLY A 28 -4.52 -0.71 3.62
C GLY A 28 -5.21 -1.33 4.84
N ALA A 29 -4.96 -0.78 6.03
CA ALA A 29 -5.60 -1.20 7.27
C ALA A 29 -7.12 -0.97 7.25
N TYR A 30 -7.59 0.13 6.68
CA TYR A 30 -9.01 0.41 6.50
C TYR A 30 -9.67 -0.61 5.57
N ILE A 31 -9.05 -0.93 4.42
CA ILE A 31 -9.57 -1.95 3.51
C ILE A 31 -9.60 -3.31 4.22
N PHE A 32 -8.53 -3.68 4.92
CA PHE A 32 -8.47 -4.94 5.65
C PHE A 32 -9.54 -5.03 6.74
N ARG A 33 -9.78 -3.95 7.50
CA ARG A 33 -10.83 -3.91 8.52
C ARG A 33 -12.22 -4.02 7.92
N ASN A 34 -12.44 -3.42 6.75
CA ASN A 34 -13.72 -3.45 6.03
C ASN A 34 -13.76 -4.57 4.97
N ARG A 35 -12.86 -5.56 5.04
CA ARG A 35 -12.71 -6.60 4.02
C ARG A 35 -14.00 -7.34 3.71
N HIS A 36 -14.85 -7.54 4.72
CA HIS A 36 -16.16 -8.18 4.58
C HIS A 36 -17.04 -7.41 3.59
N ARG A 37 -17.05 -6.07 3.67
CA ARG A 37 -17.82 -5.24 2.74
C ARG A 37 -17.30 -5.31 1.29
N PHE A 38 -16.00 -5.52 1.09
CA PHE A 38 -15.37 -5.47 -0.24
C PHE A 38 -15.24 -6.85 -0.91
N PHE A 39 -15.09 -7.91 -0.12
CA PHE A 39 -14.71 -9.24 -0.59
C PHE A 39 -15.72 -10.34 -0.20
N ASP A 40 -16.81 -10.03 0.51
CA ASP A 40 -17.90 -10.99 0.72
C ASP A 40 -18.72 -11.23 -0.55
N ARG A 41 -19.77 -12.05 -0.40
CA ARG A 41 -20.65 -12.46 -1.48
C ARG A 41 -21.28 -11.27 -2.18
N ASP A 42 -21.13 -11.22 -3.49
CA ASP A 42 -21.89 -10.31 -4.35
C ASP A 42 -23.01 -11.09 -5.06
N PRO A 43 -24.29 -10.86 -4.72
CA PRO A 43 -25.41 -11.53 -5.37
C PRO A 43 -25.60 -11.13 -6.85
N ARG A 44 -24.90 -10.09 -7.32
CA ARG A 44 -24.95 -9.63 -8.72
C ARG A 44 -23.95 -10.35 -9.63
N VAL A 45 -23.16 -11.27 -9.10
CA VAL A 45 -22.13 -12.01 -9.85
C VAL A 45 -22.48 -13.49 -9.86
N ASP A 46 -22.76 -14.02 -11.05
CA ASP A 46 -23.28 -15.39 -11.23
C ASP A 46 -22.33 -16.48 -10.74
N ASN A 47 -21.01 -16.27 -10.83
CA ASN A 47 -19.99 -17.24 -10.45
C ASN A 47 -19.25 -16.87 -9.16
N ASP A 48 -19.94 -16.24 -8.22
CA ASP A 48 -19.35 -15.83 -6.95
C ASP A 48 -19.25 -16.99 -5.94
N ILE A 49 -18.39 -17.95 -6.26
CA ILE A 49 -18.06 -19.11 -5.44
C ILE A 49 -16.89 -18.81 -4.49
N PRO A 50 -16.74 -19.54 -3.37
CA PRO A 50 -15.68 -19.29 -2.38
C PRO A 50 -14.25 -19.23 -2.97
N ALA A 51 -13.96 -20.06 -3.98
CA ALA A 51 -12.67 -20.06 -4.67
C ALA A 51 -12.39 -18.73 -5.38
N VAL A 52 -13.37 -18.18 -6.09
CA VAL A 52 -13.25 -16.90 -6.80
C VAL A 52 -13.07 -15.73 -5.82
N ARG A 53 -13.75 -15.76 -4.68
CA ARG A 53 -13.57 -14.73 -3.63
C ARG A 53 -12.17 -14.73 -3.04
N LYS A 54 -11.61 -15.92 -2.79
CA LYS A 54 -10.22 -16.06 -2.33
C LYS A 54 -9.25 -15.45 -3.35
N VAL A 55 -9.40 -15.78 -4.62
CA VAL A 55 -8.57 -15.21 -5.70
C VAL A 55 -8.72 -13.69 -5.76
N ARG A 56 -9.93 -13.14 -5.62
CA ARG A 56 -10.15 -11.68 -5.59
C ARG A 56 -9.34 -11.00 -4.48
N VAL A 57 -9.32 -11.58 -3.28
CA VAL A 57 -8.50 -11.07 -2.17
C VAL A 57 -7.02 -11.15 -2.52
N GLU A 58 -6.54 -12.28 -3.05
CA GLU A 58 -5.13 -12.49 -3.41
C GLU A 58 -4.65 -11.52 -4.49
N VAL A 59 -5.47 -11.27 -5.52
CA VAL A 59 -5.16 -10.34 -6.62
C VAL A 59 -4.96 -8.91 -6.12
N VAL A 60 -5.61 -8.51 -5.02
CA VAL A 60 -5.40 -7.20 -4.41
C VAL A 60 -4.25 -7.23 -3.41
N LEU A 61 -4.17 -8.27 -2.59
CA LEU A 61 -3.20 -8.38 -1.50
C LEU A 61 -1.77 -8.52 -2.02
N ILE A 62 -1.54 -9.34 -3.06
CA ILE A 62 -0.20 -9.61 -3.58
C ILE A 62 0.46 -8.33 -4.13
N PRO A 63 -0.16 -7.55 -5.03
CA PRO A 63 0.41 -6.28 -5.50
C PRO A 63 0.57 -5.28 -4.36
N TRP A 64 -0.40 -5.20 -3.45
CA TRP A 64 -0.31 -4.29 -2.31
C TRP A 64 0.91 -4.61 -1.42
N LEU A 65 1.18 -5.89 -1.12
CA LEU A 65 2.36 -6.31 -0.38
C LEU A 65 3.66 -5.99 -1.13
N GLY A 66 3.70 -6.25 -2.44
CA GLY A 66 4.86 -5.93 -3.28
C GLY A 66 5.19 -4.44 -3.29
N ILE A 67 4.18 -3.59 -3.53
CA ILE A 67 4.31 -2.13 -3.52
C ILE A 67 4.71 -1.62 -2.12
N THR A 68 4.08 -2.13 -1.07
CA THR A 68 4.40 -1.74 0.31
C THR A 68 5.86 -2.03 0.64
N THR A 69 6.35 -3.21 0.27
CA THR A 69 7.73 -3.64 0.52
C THR A 69 8.71 -2.76 -0.26
N LEU A 70 8.42 -2.49 -1.54
CA LEU A 70 9.24 -1.60 -2.36
C LEU A 70 9.32 -0.18 -1.77
N ILE A 71 8.18 0.41 -1.40
CA ILE A 71 8.14 1.76 -0.81
C ILE A 71 8.94 1.78 0.50
N LEU A 72 8.81 0.75 1.34
CA LEU A 72 9.56 0.66 2.60
C LEU A 72 11.07 0.63 2.37
N ILE A 73 11.54 -0.19 1.42
CA ILE A 73 12.97 -0.26 1.06
C ILE A 73 13.47 1.09 0.54
N LEU A 74 12.69 1.75 -0.32
CA LEU A 74 13.03 3.06 -0.85
C LEU A 74 13.06 4.13 0.25
N LEU A 75 12.11 4.10 1.18
CA LEU A 75 12.06 5.02 2.31
C LEU A 75 13.28 4.84 3.21
N ILE A 76 13.64 3.59 3.56
CA ILE A 76 14.85 3.30 4.34
C ILE A 76 16.10 3.79 3.62
N SER A 77 16.24 3.46 2.33
CA SER A 77 17.37 3.91 1.51
C SER A 77 17.45 5.44 1.45
N PHE A 78 16.31 6.11 1.37
CA PHE A 78 16.24 7.57 1.33
C PHE A 78 16.61 8.25 2.65
N TRP A 79 16.36 7.60 3.79
CA TRP A 79 16.80 8.06 5.11
C TRP A 79 18.30 7.82 5.36
N LEU A 80 18.86 6.75 4.81
CA LEU A 80 20.26 6.37 4.99
C LEU A 80 21.24 7.06 4.02
N ALA A 81 20.75 7.50 2.85
CA ALA A 81 21.53 8.24 1.87
C ALA A 81 21.94 9.64 2.35
#